data_AF-A0A7L2RXL0-F1
#
_entry.id   AF-A0A7L2RXL0-F1
#
_cell.length_a   1.000
_cell.length_b   1.000
_cell.length_c   1.000
_cell.angle_alpha   90.00
_cell.angle_beta   90.00
_cell.angle_gamma   90.00
#
_symmetry.space_group_name_H-M   'P 1'
#
loop_
_entity.id
_entity.type
_entity.pdbx_description
1 polymer ?
#
loop_
_entity_poly.entity_id
_entity_poly.type
_entity_poly.pdbx_seq_one_letter_code
_entity_poly.pdbx_strand_id
1 'polypeptide(L)'
;IKKPIKCSAPKYIDYLMTWVQDQLDDETLFPSKIGKCSPGAQGGTSQRVTVTTPPCHCPIPGVPFPKNFMSVAKTILKRLFRVYAHIYHQHFDSVMRLQEEAHLNTSFKHFIFFVQEFNLIDRRELAPLQELIEKLGSKDR
;
A
#
# COMPACT_ATOMS: atom_id res chain seq x y z
N ILE A 1 21.80 -5.74 12.01
CA ILE A 1 21.73 -4.86 10.81
C ILE A 1 22.10 -5.72 9.59
N LYS A 2 21.17 -5.99 8.67
CA LYS A 2 21.49 -6.73 7.43
C LYS A 2 22.34 -5.82 6.53
N LYS A 3 23.47 -6.29 6.01
CA LYS A 3 24.35 -5.50 5.14
C LYS A 3 23.68 -5.27 3.78
N PRO A 4 23.77 -4.07 3.18
CA PRO A 4 23.27 -3.83 1.83
C PRO A 4 23.96 -4.76 0.82
N ILE A 5 23.18 -5.47 0.02
CA ILE A 5 23.70 -6.39 -1.02
C ILE A 5 23.73 -5.62 -2.34
N LYS A 6 24.90 -5.53 -2.97
CA LYS A 6 25.02 -5.06 -4.35
C LYS A 6 24.50 -6.16 -5.28
N CYS A 7 23.50 -5.86 -6.09
CA CYS A 7 22.91 -6.78 -7.05
C CYS A 7 22.46 -6.02 -8.31
N SER A 8 22.14 -6.75 -9.38
CA SER A 8 21.59 -6.17 -10.61
C SER A 8 20.18 -5.61 -10.36
N ALA A 9 19.76 -4.65 -11.20
CA ALA A 9 18.43 -4.06 -11.12
C ALA A 9 17.26 -5.08 -11.12
N PRO A 10 17.19 -6.09 -12.01
CA PRO A 10 16.11 -7.08 -11.97
C PRO A 10 16.10 -7.88 -10.67
N LYS A 11 17.28 -8.24 -10.14
CA LYS A 11 17.40 -8.96 -8.86
C LYS A 11 17.00 -8.08 -7.67
N TYR A 12 17.30 -6.79 -7.74
CA TYR A 12 16.85 -5.83 -6.74
C TYR A 12 15.32 -5.67 -6.75
N ILE A 13 14.71 -5.55 -7.94
CA ILE A 13 13.25 -5.42 -8.08
C ILE A 13 12.56 -6.69 -7.58
N ASP A 14 13.07 -7.87 -7.92
CA ASP A 14 12.55 -9.15 -7.43
C ASP A 14 12.51 -9.18 -5.90
N TYR A 15 13.66 -8.96 -5.24
CA TYR A 15 13.72 -8.89 -3.77
C TYR A 15 12.81 -7.82 -3.16
N LEU A 16 12.62 -6.69 -3.86
CA LEU A 16 11.76 -5.62 -3.41
C LEU A 16 10.30 -6.02 -3.48
N MET A 17 9.85 -6.58 -4.61
CA MET A 17 8.46 -6.95 -4.84
C MET A 17 8.06 -8.14 -3.98
N THR A 18 8.93 -9.15 -3.84
CA THR A 18 8.73 -10.26 -2.89
C THR A 18 8.58 -9.73 -1.47
N TRP A 19 9.48 -8.82 -1.04
CA TRP A 19 9.36 -8.26 0.31
C TRP A 19 8.07 -7.45 0.50
N VAL A 20 7.67 -6.65 -0.48
CA VAL A 20 6.39 -5.90 -0.39
C VAL A 20 5.22 -6.87 -0.28
N GLN A 21 5.20 -7.93 -1.07
CA GLN A 21 4.18 -8.97 -1.02
C GLN A 21 4.12 -9.62 0.37
N ASP A 22 5.26 -10.03 0.93
CA ASP A 22 5.34 -10.59 2.29
C ASP A 22 4.77 -9.65 3.35
N GLN A 23 4.95 -8.33 3.18
CA GLN A 23 4.36 -7.35 4.11
C GLN A 23 2.83 -7.20 3.94
N LEU A 24 2.31 -7.36 2.72
CA LEU A 24 0.88 -7.25 2.42
C LEU A 24 0.11 -8.52 2.83
N ASP A 25 0.75 -9.68 2.77
CA ASP A 25 0.16 -10.97 3.15
C ASP A 25 0.21 -11.22 4.67
N ASP A 26 0.95 -10.39 5.42
CA ASP A 26 1.02 -10.48 6.87
C ASP A 26 -0.28 -9.94 7.49
N GLU A 27 -1.17 -10.86 7.90
CA GLU A 27 -2.43 -10.57 8.59
C GLU A 27 -2.27 -9.75 9.88
N THR A 28 -1.08 -9.69 10.47
CA THR A 28 -0.81 -8.84 11.63
C THR A 28 -0.55 -7.38 11.24
N LEU A 29 -0.13 -7.14 9.99
CA LEU A 29 0.11 -5.83 9.40
C LEU A 29 -1.10 -5.33 8.60
N PHE A 30 -1.68 -6.19 7.78
CA PHE A 30 -2.85 -5.94 6.93
C PHE A 30 -3.93 -6.96 7.26
N PRO A 31 -4.72 -6.74 8.31
CA PRO A 31 -5.79 -7.67 8.68
C PRO A 31 -6.86 -7.74 7.59
N SER A 32 -7.04 -8.92 6.99
CA SER A 32 -8.07 -9.15 5.95
C SER A 32 -9.40 -9.63 6.53
N LYS A 33 -9.41 -10.02 7.81
CA LYS A 33 -10.59 -10.54 8.51
C LYS A 33 -11.42 -9.39 9.09
N ILE A 34 -12.66 -9.31 8.64
CA ILE A 34 -13.72 -8.58 9.36
C ILE A 34 -13.85 -9.23 10.75
N GLY A 35 -13.95 -8.39 11.80
CA GLY A 35 -13.96 -8.87 13.18
C GLY A 35 -15.01 -9.95 13.42
N LYS A 36 -14.81 -10.78 14.44
CA LYS A 36 -15.85 -11.72 14.86
C LYS A 36 -16.80 -11.00 15.81
N CYS A 37 -18.10 -11.07 15.54
CA CYS A 37 -19.12 -10.74 16.54
C CYS A 37 -18.85 -11.63 17.75
N SER A 38 -18.46 -11.04 18.89
CA SER A 38 -18.32 -11.80 20.13
C SER A 38 -19.72 -12.05 20.66
N PRO A 39 -20.19 -13.31 20.79
CA PRO A 39 -21.42 -13.60 21.50
C PRO A 39 -21.12 -13.47 23.01
N GLY A 40 -21.09 -12.23 23.50
CA GLY A 40 -20.96 -11.93 24.92
C GLY A 40 -22.34 -11.84 25.58
N ALA A 41 -22.64 -12.83 26.41
CA ALA A 41 -23.74 -12.89 27.39
C ALA A 41 -25.16 -13.24 26.88
N GLN A 42 -25.43 -14.53 26.67
CA GLN A 42 -26.69 -15.12 27.14
C GLN A 42 -26.38 -16.00 28.36
N GLY A 43 -26.44 -15.39 29.55
CA GLY A 43 -26.78 -16.14 30.75
C GLY A 43 -28.28 -16.39 30.71
N GLY A 44 -28.71 -17.65 30.77
CA GLY A 44 -30.13 -17.99 30.84
C GLY A 44 -30.46 -19.36 30.23
N THR A 45 -30.74 -20.32 31.09
CA THR A 45 -31.20 -21.68 30.81
C THR A 45 -32.54 -21.77 30.05
N SER A 46 -32.60 -22.75 29.14
CA SER A 46 -33.77 -23.55 28.70
C SER A 46 -34.88 -22.94 27.81
N GLN A 47 -35.12 -23.65 26.70
CA GLN A 47 -36.35 -23.77 25.87
C GLN A 47 -37.05 -22.51 25.35
N ARG A 48 -36.92 -22.27 24.03
CA ARG A 48 -37.99 -22.38 23.01
C ARG A 48 -37.51 -21.71 21.70
N VAL A 49 -37.61 -22.44 20.58
CA VAL A 49 -37.36 -21.90 19.24
C VAL A 49 -38.56 -21.02 18.87
N THR A 50 -38.40 -19.71 18.91
CA THR A 50 -39.28 -18.75 18.23
C THR A 50 -38.44 -17.94 17.26
N VAL A 51 -38.76 -18.09 15.97
CA VAL A 51 -38.23 -17.32 14.85
C VAL A 51 -38.72 -15.87 14.98
N THR A 52 -37.95 -15.03 15.66
CA THR A 52 -38.00 -13.56 15.52
C THR A 52 -36.74 -12.94 16.16
N THR A 53 -35.57 -13.23 15.60
CA THR A 53 -34.37 -12.42 15.91
C THR A 53 -34.41 -11.14 15.06
N PRO A 54 -34.47 -9.94 15.66
CA PRO A 54 -34.20 -8.71 14.91
C PRO A 54 -32.73 -8.75 14.41
N PRO A 55 -32.42 -8.14 13.25
CA PRO A 55 -31.04 -8.07 12.79
C PRO A 55 -30.25 -7.24 13.81
N CYS A 56 -29.32 -7.88 14.50
CA CYS A 56 -28.39 -7.22 15.40
C CYS A 56 -27.53 -6.26 14.56
N HIS A 57 -27.87 -4.97 14.57
CA HIS A 57 -27.01 -3.89 14.08
C HIS A 57 -25.86 -3.70 15.08
N CYS A 58 -24.96 -4.66 15.17
CA CYS A 58 -23.66 -4.47 15.79
C CYS A 58 -22.71 -4.05 14.67
N PRO A 59 -22.14 -2.83 14.67
CA PRO A 59 -20.98 -2.53 13.84
C PRO A 59 -19.90 -3.51 14.27
N ILE A 60 -19.61 -4.51 13.43
CA ILE A 60 -18.56 -5.48 13.70
C ILE A 60 -17.24 -4.70 13.69
N PRO A 61 -16.55 -4.50 14.82
CA PRO A 61 -15.29 -3.77 14.82
C PRO A 61 -14.27 -4.64 14.09
N GLY A 62 -13.66 -4.12 13.02
CA GLY A 62 -12.56 -4.79 12.33
C GLY A 62 -11.36 -5.04 13.26
N VAL A 63 -10.48 -5.96 12.89
CA VAL A 63 -9.20 -6.12 13.58
C VAL A 63 -8.39 -4.83 13.39
N PRO A 64 -7.90 -4.18 14.47
CA PRO A 64 -7.19 -2.92 14.34
C PRO A 64 -5.81 -3.11 13.71
N PHE A 65 -5.37 -2.12 12.92
CA PHE A 65 -4.00 -2.07 12.41
C PHE A 65 -2.99 -1.97 13.56
N PRO A 66 -1.79 -2.52 13.40
CA PRO A 66 -0.76 -2.45 14.43
C PRO A 66 -0.18 -1.03 14.55
N LYS A 67 0.38 -0.70 15.71
CA LYS A 67 0.94 0.64 15.98
C LYS A 67 2.06 1.06 15.02
N ASN A 68 2.77 0.10 14.43
CA ASN A 68 3.86 0.32 13.46
C ASN A 68 3.37 0.37 12.01
N PHE A 69 2.07 0.22 11.74
CA PHE A 69 1.50 0.20 10.38
C PHE A 69 1.99 1.36 9.52
N MET A 70 1.97 2.58 10.05
CA MET A 70 2.43 3.75 9.30
C MET A 70 3.92 3.73 8.97
N SER A 71 4.76 3.18 9.86
CA SER A 71 6.19 3.01 9.56
C SER A 71 6.40 2.00 8.42
N VAL A 72 5.64 0.91 8.42
CA VAL A 72 5.69 -0.12 7.37
C VAL A 72 5.16 0.43 6.04
N ALA A 73 3.99 1.07 6.04
CA ALA A 73 3.39 1.66 4.84
C ALA A 73 4.31 2.70 4.19
N LYS A 74 4.91 3.61 4.98
CA LYS A 74 5.93 4.55 4.48
C LYS A 74 7.11 3.82 3.88
N THR A 75 7.58 2.73 4.50
CA THR A 75 8.70 1.93 3.96
C THR A 75 8.34 1.25 2.63
N ILE A 76 7.13 0.72 2.49
CA ILE A 76 6.63 0.13 1.25
C ILE A 76 6.62 1.18 0.14
N LEU A 77 5.98 2.33 0.38
CA LEU A 77 5.85 3.39 -0.63
C LEU A 77 7.21 3.95 -1.05
N LYS A 78 8.14 4.16 -0.10
CA LYS A 78 9.52 4.54 -0.42
C LYS A 78 10.24 3.54 -1.31
N ARG A 79 10.03 2.25 -1.10
CA ARG A 79 10.60 1.20 -1.94
C ARG A 79 9.97 1.22 -3.33
N LEU A 80 8.65 1.31 -3.43
CA LEU A 80 7.94 1.40 -4.71
C LEU A 80 8.37 2.62 -5.53
N PHE A 81 8.60 3.77 -4.89
CA PHE A 81 9.14 4.95 -5.56
C PHE A 81 10.48 4.68 -6.27
N ARG A 82 11.37 3.88 -5.67
CA ARG A 82 12.64 3.51 -6.29
C ARG A 82 12.47 2.69 -7.57
N VAL A 83 11.39 1.90 -7.65
CA VAL A 83 11.04 1.16 -8.88
C VAL A 83 10.61 2.13 -9.97
N TYR A 84 9.73 3.09 -9.65
CA TYR A 84 9.35 4.16 -10.60
C TYR A 84 10.57 4.94 -11.11
N ALA A 85 11.45 5.39 -10.21
CA ALA A 85 12.66 6.11 -10.58
C ALA A 85 13.55 5.28 -11.52
N HIS A 86 13.70 3.97 -11.25
CA HIS A 86 14.46 3.09 -12.11
C HIS A 86 13.85 2.97 -13.52
N ILE A 87 12.53 2.82 -13.61
CA ILE A 87 11.83 2.72 -14.91
C ILE A 87 12.01 4.02 -15.72
N TYR A 88 11.79 5.19 -15.10
CA TYR A 88 11.92 6.48 -15.78
C TYR A 88 13.37 6.80 -16.22
N HIS A 89 14.38 6.35 -15.49
CA HIS A 89 15.77 6.64 -15.85
C HIS A 89 16.39 5.64 -16.82
N GLN A 90 16.05 4.35 -16.72
CA GLN A 90 16.77 3.27 -17.42
C GLN A 90 15.93 2.56 -18.48
N HIS A 91 14.60 2.66 -18.39
CA HIS A 91 13.69 1.89 -19.25
C HIS A 91 12.64 2.73 -19.96
N PHE A 92 12.73 4.07 -19.91
CA PHE A 92 11.75 4.95 -20.52
C PHE A 92 11.64 4.75 -22.03
N ASP A 93 12.76 4.53 -22.74
CA ASP A 93 12.74 4.22 -24.18
C ASP A 93 11.93 2.95 -24.50
N SER A 94 11.97 1.95 -23.62
CA SER A 94 11.18 0.73 -23.79
C SER A 94 9.70 0.97 -23.49
N VAL A 95 9.39 1.81 -22.50
CA VAL A 95 8.01 2.23 -22.20
C VAL A 95 7.39 3.01 -23.37
N MET A 96 8.16 3.92 -24.00
CA MET A 96 7.73 4.67 -25.18
C MET A 96 7.46 3.74 -26.37
N ARG A 97 8.36 2.77 -26.63
CA ARG A 97 8.17 1.78 -27.71
C ARG A 97 6.92 0.91 -27.52
N LEU A 98 6.56 0.62 -26.28
CA LEU A 98 5.35 -0.13 -25.93
C LEU A 98 4.10 0.76 -25.90
N GLN A 99 4.23 2.08 -26.08
CA GLN A 99 3.15 3.07 -25.96
C GLN A 99 2.46 3.09 -24.59
N GLU A 100 3.19 2.70 -23.54
CA GLU A 100 2.69 2.57 -22.16
C GLU A 100 3.01 3.81 -21.30
N GLU A 101 3.56 4.85 -21.90
CA GLU A 101 3.96 6.09 -21.21
C GLU A 101 2.77 6.78 -20.51
N ALA A 102 1.58 6.73 -21.09
CA ALA A 102 0.38 7.32 -20.51
C ALA A 102 -0.04 6.59 -19.23
N HIS A 103 0.03 5.26 -19.22
CA HIS A 103 -0.29 4.44 -18.04
C HIS A 103 0.75 4.65 -16.93
N LEU A 104 2.04 4.67 -17.29
CA LEU A 104 3.12 4.96 -16.35
C LEU A 104 2.94 6.34 -15.71
N ASN A 105 2.73 7.38 -16.52
CA ASN A 105 2.55 8.76 -16.04
C ASN A 105 1.30 8.93 -15.17
N THR A 106 0.18 8.32 -15.56
CA THR A 106 -1.06 8.40 -14.78
C THR A 106 -0.91 7.72 -13.43
N SER A 107 -0.35 6.49 -13.41
CA SER A 107 -0.10 5.77 -12.16
C SER A 107 0.88 6.52 -11.26
N PHE A 108 1.95 7.09 -11.82
CA PHE A 108 2.94 7.85 -11.06
C PHE A 108 2.39 9.16 -10.52
N LYS A 109 1.58 9.90 -11.30
CA LYS A 109 0.90 11.12 -10.83
C LYS A 109 0.00 10.83 -9.63
N HIS A 110 -0.82 9.77 -9.72
CA HIS A 110 -1.68 9.35 -8.61
C HIS A 110 -0.87 8.95 -7.38
N PHE A 111 0.20 8.17 -7.58
CA PHE A 111 1.12 7.80 -6.51
C PHE A 111 1.70 9.04 -5.80
N ILE A 112 2.16 10.03 -6.55
CA ILE A 112 2.76 11.25 -5.99
C ILE A 112 1.74 12.08 -5.21
N PHE A 113 0.54 12.28 -5.74
CA PHE A 113 -0.51 13.00 -5.01
C PHE A 113 -0.88 12.28 -3.72
N PHE A 114 -1.00 10.96 -3.74
CA PHE A 114 -1.29 10.18 -2.54
C PHE A 114 -0.19 10.31 -1.47
N VAL A 115 1.09 10.16 -1.85
CA VAL A 115 2.18 10.25 -0.85
C VAL A 115 2.39 11.68 -0.32
N GLN A 116 2.05 12.71 -1.11
CA GLN A 116 2.11 14.10 -0.69
C GLN A 116 0.96 14.45 0.26
N GLU A 117 -0.27 14.05 -0.07
CA GLU A 117 -1.46 14.31 0.76
C GLU A 117 -1.28 13.77 2.18
N PHE A 118 -0.78 12.54 2.31
CA PHE A 118 -0.61 11.88 3.60
C PHE A 118 0.81 12.01 4.18
N ASN A 119 1.68 12.80 3.56
CA ASN A 119 3.09 13.00 3.97
C ASN A 119 3.82 11.67 4.26
N LEU A 120 3.71 10.73 3.31
CA LEU A 120 4.21 9.36 3.45
C LEU A 120 5.67 9.21 2.99
N ILE A 121 6.14 10.11 2.12
CA ILE A 121 7.51 10.17 1.65
C ILE A 121 8.03 11.59 1.80
N ASP A 122 9.21 11.74 2.41
CA ASP A 122 9.86 13.04 2.55
C ASP A 122 10.23 13.62 1.19
N ARG A 123 10.05 14.94 1.02
CA ARG A 123 10.37 15.65 -0.23
C ARG A 123 11.82 15.44 -0.70
N ARG A 124 12.75 15.22 0.22
CA ARG A 124 14.17 14.95 -0.10
C ARG A 124 14.35 13.62 -0.82
N GLU A 125 13.53 12.63 -0.52
CA GLU A 125 13.57 11.34 -1.18
C GLU A 125 12.95 11.38 -2.58
N LEU A 126 12.03 12.33 -2.82
CA LEU A 126 11.43 12.58 -4.14
C LEU A 126 12.33 13.38 -5.09
N ALA A 127 13.42 13.97 -4.58
CA ALA A 127 14.33 14.82 -5.34
C ALA A 127 14.78 14.24 -6.70
N PRO A 128 15.07 12.93 -6.86
CA PRO A 128 15.50 12.39 -8.15
C PRO A 128 14.49 12.55 -9.29
N LEU A 129 13.19 12.64 -8.98
CA LEU A 129 12.12 12.80 -9.97
C LEU A 129 11.40 14.15 -9.82
N GLN A 130 11.99 15.12 -9.12
CA GLN A 130 11.34 16.39 -8.81
C GLN A 130 10.89 17.15 -10.08
N GLU A 131 11.75 17.23 -11.09
CA GLU A 131 11.41 17.87 -12.38
C GLU A 131 10.22 17.18 -13.07
N LEU A 132 10.17 15.84 -13.02
CA LEU A 132 9.07 15.06 -13.59
C LEU A 132 7.77 15.28 -12.80
N ILE A 133 7.85 15.34 -11.48
CA ILE A 133 6.71 15.60 -10.60
C ILE A 133 6.10 16.98 -10.92
N GLU A 134 6.94 18.00 -11.09
CA GLU A 134 6.50 19.36 -11.44
C GLU A 134 5.85 19.41 -12.83
N LYS A 135 6.43 18.70 -13.80
CA LYS A 135 5.88 18.57 -15.16
C LYS A 135 4.53 17.83 -15.20
N LEU A 136 4.34 16.82 -14.37
CA LEU A 136 3.09 16.05 -14.32
C LEU A 136 2.00 16.73 -13.47
N GLY A 137 2.40 17.51 -12.47
CA GLY A 137 1.49 18.26 -11.60
C GLY A 137 0.91 19.53 -12.23
N SER A 138 1.57 20.09 -13.24
CA SER A 138 1.15 21.32 -13.94
C SER A 138 0.06 21.10 -14.99
N LYS A 139 -0.27 19.86 -15.36
CA LYS A 139 -1.24 19.54 -16.43
C LYS A 139 -2.72 19.63 -15.99
N ASP A 140 -2.99 19.84 -14.71
CA ASP A 140 -4.35 19.88 -14.11
C ASP A 140 -4.71 21.25 -13.48
N ARG A 141 -3.84 22.25 -13.62
CA ARG A 141 -3.97 23.56 -13.00
C ARG A 141 -4.13 24.64 -14.06
#